data_AF-A0A0C3GVK5-F1
#
_entry.id   AF-A0A0C3GVK5-F1
#
_cell.length_a   1.000
_cell.length_b   1.000
_cell.length_c   1.000
_cell.angle_alpha   90.00
_cell.angle_beta   90.00
_cell.angle_gamma   90.00
#
_symmetry.space_group_name_H-M   'P 1'
#
loop_
_entity.id
_entity.type
_entity.pdbx_description
1 polymer ?
#
loop_
_entity_poly.entity_id
_entity_poly.type
_entity_poly.pdbx_seq_one_letter_code
_entity_poly.pdbx_strand_id
1 'polypeptide(L)'
;IPQQTYEPYSSYLGFDSPNLPAQSVDGQITTSQSSTSHLLNSSLALHLHPHHNAESFRDIQATPAIPMGPPTKTRKRKAPTLRADNWEPYKVRIVELHITQGLPLREVKKKIEEESGFIAELRQYRTRISQWGMDKNVKPNEMSAVVKKRQQRKIIEVNKRDLVFHVRGHKVDPQKIDRWMKRHEVPESLLYVPSP
;
A
#
# COMPACT_ATOMS: atom_id res chain seq x y z
N ILE A 1 8.81 37.48 53.82
CA ILE A 1 7.76 36.89 52.96
C ILE A 1 8.12 35.41 52.80
N PRO A 2 7.27 34.49 53.26
CA PRO A 2 7.64 33.10 53.50
C PRO A 2 7.72 32.26 52.22
N GLN A 3 8.64 31.31 52.28
CA GLN A 3 8.87 30.23 51.32
C GLN A 3 7.66 29.30 51.30
N GLN A 4 7.12 29.03 50.12
CA GLN A 4 5.99 28.12 49.92
C GLN A 4 6.53 26.73 49.60
N THR A 5 6.60 25.90 50.64
CA THR A 5 6.88 24.46 50.55
C THR A 5 5.72 23.76 49.85
N TYR A 6 6.00 23.02 48.78
CA TYR A 6 5.03 22.17 48.10
C TYR A 6 5.38 20.71 48.40
N GLU A 7 4.54 20.05 49.18
CA GLU A 7 4.60 18.61 49.46
C GLU A 7 4.15 17.80 48.23
N PRO A 8 4.83 16.71 47.86
CA PRO A 8 4.34 15.79 46.83
C PRO A 8 3.41 14.73 47.44
N TYR A 9 2.16 14.73 46.98
CA TYR A 9 1.19 13.68 47.29
C TYR A 9 1.63 12.36 46.61
N SER A 10 1.91 11.36 47.45
CA SER A 10 2.16 9.97 47.08
C SER A 10 0.83 9.21 46.92
N SER A 11 0.71 8.33 45.92
CA SER A 11 0.50 6.88 46.12
C SER A 11 -0.18 6.15 44.93
N TYR A 12 0.57 5.18 44.40
CA TYR A 12 0.23 3.79 44.04
C TYR A 12 -1.12 3.42 43.41
N LEU A 13 -1.05 2.81 42.21
CA LEU A 13 -1.57 1.47 41.82
C LEU A 13 -0.81 1.08 40.52
N GLY A 14 -0.03 0.01 40.36
CA GLY A 14 0.06 -1.26 41.09
C GLY A 14 -0.81 -2.32 40.41
N PHE A 15 -0.41 -2.84 39.25
CA PHE A 15 -0.95 -4.12 38.75
C PHE A 15 0.15 -4.98 38.12
N ASP A 16 0.27 -6.16 38.73
CA ASP A 16 1.26 -7.18 38.56
C ASP A 16 1.15 -7.95 37.23
N SER A 17 2.33 -8.40 36.80
CA SER A 17 2.55 -9.49 35.87
C SER A 17 2.36 -10.84 36.58
N PRO A 18 2.03 -11.92 35.86
CA PRO A 18 2.75 -13.16 36.15
C PRO A 18 3.17 -13.95 34.90
N ASN A 19 4.49 -14.15 34.83
CA ASN A 19 5.23 -15.42 34.80
C ASN A 19 4.92 -16.51 33.75
N LEU A 20 6.01 -16.95 33.11
CA LEU A 20 6.20 -18.14 32.26
C LEU A 20 6.10 -19.46 33.07
N PRO A 21 6.01 -20.62 32.38
CA PRO A 21 7.20 -21.47 32.36
C PRO A 21 7.51 -22.18 31.02
N ALA A 22 8.72 -22.75 31.03
CA ALA A 22 9.54 -23.40 30.01
C ALA A 22 8.94 -24.59 29.24
N GLN A 23 9.50 -24.90 28.05
CA GLN A 23 10.32 -26.11 27.82
C GLN A 23 10.93 -26.15 26.40
N SER A 24 12.13 -26.73 26.36
CA SER A 24 12.99 -27.05 25.23
C SER A 24 12.72 -28.49 24.74
N VAL A 25 12.89 -28.80 23.45
CA VAL A 25 13.64 -29.96 22.92
C VAL A 25 13.70 -29.98 21.38
N ASP A 26 14.93 -30.21 20.89
CA ASP A 26 15.49 -30.81 19.67
C ASP A 26 14.62 -31.25 18.46
N GLY A 27 15.24 -31.17 17.26
CA GLY A 27 15.04 -32.21 16.23
C GLY A 27 15.12 -31.82 14.73
N GLN A 28 16.32 -31.85 14.15
CA GLN A 28 16.72 -32.49 12.85
C GLN A 28 16.07 -32.10 11.48
N ILE A 29 16.95 -31.63 10.58
CA ILE A 29 17.18 -31.90 9.12
C ILE A 29 16.19 -32.74 8.27
N THR A 30 15.86 -32.28 7.04
CA THR A 30 16.30 -32.82 5.72
C THR A 30 15.39 -32.43 4.53
N THR A 31 16.03 -31.98 3.44
CA THR A 31 15.82 -32.23 1.99
C THR A 31 14.45 -32.73 1.46
N SER A 32 13.89 -32.01 0.47
CA SER A 32 13.75 -32.54 -0.90
C SER A 32 13.16 -31.51 -1.89
N GLN A 33 13.78 -31.48 -3.06
CA GLN A 33 13.37 -30.78 -4.27
C GLN A 33 12.30 -31.60 -4.98
N SER A 34 11.34 -30.96 -5.66
CA SER A 34 10.87 -31.47 -6.96
C SER A 34 10.23 -30.37 -7.80
N SER A 35 10.98 -29.95 -8.81
CA SER A 35 10.50 -29.25 -10.00
C SER A 35 9.53 -30.12 -10.78
N THR A 36 8.46 -29.56 -11.32
CA THR A 36 7.80 -30.13 -12.50
C THR A 36 7.39 -29.02 -13.48
N SER A 37 7.93 -29.15 -14.69
CA SER A 37 7.57 -28.38 -15.88
C SER A 37 7.13 -29.38 -16.95
N HIS A 38 6.00 -29.15 -17.60
CA HIS A 38 5.69 -29.63 -18.96
C HIS A 38 4.46 -28.82 -19.44
N LEU A 39 4.63 -27.88 -20.36
CA LEU A 39 4.69 -28.04 -21.82
C LEU A 39 3.33 -28.36 -22.48
N LEU A 40 2.82 -27.29 -23.12
CA LEU A 40 2.13 -27.20 -24.40
C LEU A 40 1.87 -28.53 -25.13
N ASN A 41 0.61 -28.76 -25.51
CA ASN A 41 0.30 -29.63 -26.63
C ASN A 41 -0.73 -28.98 -27.56
N SER A 42 -0.21 -28.40 -28.64
CA SER A 42 -0.95 -28.11 -29.88
C SER A 42 -0.60 -29.22 -30.87
N SER A 43 -1.61 -29.84 -31.48
CA SER A 43 -1.52 -30.25 -32.88
C SER A 43 -2.91 -30.48 -33.48
N LEU A 44 -3.19 -29.67 -34.49
CA LEU A 44 -4.21 -29.89 -35.52
C LEU A 44 -3.92 -31.20 -36.25
N ALA A 45 -4.96 -31.98 -36.52
CA ALA A 45 -4.94 -32.98 -37.58
C ALA A 45 -5.81 -32.46 -38.75
N LEU A 46 -5.14 -32.11 -39.85
CA LEU A 46 -5.74 -31.89 -41.16
C LEU A 46 -6.05 -33.26 -41.78
N HIS A 47 -7.30 -33.50 -42.17
CA HIS A 47 -7.66 -34.58 -43.09
C HIS A 47 -8.50 -33.98 -44.22
N LEU A 48 -8.02 -34.13 -45.44
CA LEU A 48 -8.53 -33.47 -46.65
C LEU A 48 -8.96 -34.51 -47.68
N HIS A 49 -10.05 -34.18 -48.37
CA HIS A 49 -10.54 -34.66 -49.67
C HIS A 49 -11.25 -36.04 -49.73
N PRO A 50 -11.99 -36.34 -50.83
CA PRO A 50 -13.01 -35.55 -51.54
C PRO A 50 -14.20 -36.43 -52.00
N HIS A 51 -15.35 -35.89 -52.42
CA HIS A 51 -16.02 -36.32 -53.67
C HIS A 51 -17.30 -35.53 -54.00
N HIS A 52 -17.43 -35.14 -55.28
CA HIS A 52 -18.62 -34.85 -56.15
C HIS A 52 -19.96 -34.39 -55.51
N ASN A 53 -20.73 -33.48 -56.09
CA ASN A 53 -21.30 -33.57 -57.43
C ASN A 53 -21.90 -32.20 -57.82
N ALA A 54 -21.99 -31.94 -59.12
CA ALA A 54 -22.74 -30.83 -59.68
C ALA A 54 -24.23 -30.93 -59.31
N GLU A 55 -24.88 -29.81 -59.02
CA GLU A 55 -25.96 -29.28 -59.87
C GLU A 55 -26.47 -27.92 -59.38
N SER A 56 -26.70 -27.08 -60.37
CA SER A 56 -27.33 -25.76 -60.34
C SER A 56 -28.79 -25.89 -59.96
N PHE A 57 -29.33 -25.08 -59.03
CA PHE A 57 -30.63 -24.43 -59.20
C PHE A 57 -30.71 -23.18 -58.30
N ARG A 58 -31.29 -22.12 -58.88
CA ARG A 58 -31.47 -20.77 -58.31
C ARG A 58 -32.58 -20.76 -57.24
N ASP A 59 -32.64 -19.64 -56.53
CA ASP A 59 -33.63 -19.20 -55.53
C ASP A 59 -33.39 -19.62 -54.09
N ILE A 60 -32.70 -18.76 -53.32
CA ILE A 60 -32.78 -18.76 -51.85
C ILE A 60 -32.85 -17.31 -51.35
N GLN A 61 -33.96 -17.02 -50.67
CA GLN A 61 -34.21 -15.86 -49.82
C GLN A 61 -33.00 -15.53 -48.94
N ALA A 62 -32.67 -14.24 -48.85
CA ALA A 62 -31.65 -13.74 -47.92
C ALA A 62 -32.02 -14.10 -46.47
N THR A 63 -31.38 -15.14 -45.93
CA THR A 63 -31.39 -15.45 -44.50
C THR A 63 -30.33 -14.59 -43.79
N PRO A 64 -30.59 -14.11 -42.57
CA PRO A 64 -29.63 -13.34 -41.81
C PRO A 64 -28.46 -14.25 -41.41
N ALA A 65 -27.27 -13.94 -41.91
CA ALA A 65 -26.03 -14.62 -41.53
C ALA A 65 -25.79 -14.45 -40.01
N ILE A 66 -26.01 -15.51 -39.25
CA ILE A 66 -25.60 -15.58 -37.84
C ILE A 66 -24.07 -15.63 -37.82
N PRO A 67 -23.36 -14.67 -37.20
CA PRO A 67 -21.91 -14.68 -37.15
C PRO A 67 -21.43 -15.87 -36.31
N MET A 68 -20.90 -16.91 -36.96
CA MET A 68 -20.38 -18.16 -36.36
C MET A 68 -19.02 -17.99 -35.66
N GLY A 69 -18.83 -16.87 -34.94
CA GLY A 69 -17.66 -16.62 -34.09
C GLY A 69 -18.08 -16.59 -32.61
N PRO A 70 -17.18 -16.96 -31.67
CA PRO A 70 -17.48 -16.85 -30.25
C PRO A 70 -17.93 -15.40 -29.93
N PRO A 71 -19.02 -15.21 -29.17
CA PRO A 71 -19.57 -13.88 -28.93
C PRO A 71 -18.47 -13.00 -28.33
N THR A 72 -18.10 -11.94 -29.04
CA THR A 72 -17.08 -11.01 -28.60
C THR A 72 -17.66 -10.25 -27.41
N LYS A 73 -17.44 -10.77 -26.19
CA LYS A 73 -17.87 -10.11 -24.95
C LYS A 73 -17.25 -8.73 -24.94
N THR A 74 -18.03 -7.69 -25.22
CA THR A 74 -17.58 -6.31 -25.18
C THR A 74 -17.10 -6.03 -23.77
N ARG A 75 -15.80 -5.75 -23.62
CA ARG A 75 -15.20 -5.45 -22.32
C ARG A 75 -15.91 -4.24 -21.72
N LYS A 76 -16.39 -4.38 -20.47
CA LYS A 76 -17.02 -3.27 -19.74
C LYS A 76 -16.08 -2.07 -19.74
N ARG A 77 -16.61 -0.89 -20.08
CA ARG A 77 -15.84 0.36 -20.06
C ARG A 77 -15.31 0.60 -18.65
N LYS A 78 -14.04 1.03 -18.55
CA LYS A 78 -13.45 1.38 -17.25
C LYS A 78 -14.20 2.57 -16.67
N ALA A 79 -14.35 2.61 -15.35
CA ALA A 79 -14.94 3.74 -14.67
C ALA A 79 -14.22 5.05 -15.08
N PRO A 80 -14.94 6.16 -15.29
CA PRO A 80 -14.34 7.45 -15.63
C PRO A 80 -13.27 7.82 -14.60
N THR A 81 -12.05 8.09 -15.07
CA THR A 81 -10.99 8.59 -14.19
C THR A 81 -11.26 10.06 -13.93
N LEU A 82 -11.64 10.40 -12.69
CA LEU A 82 -11.81 11.80 -12.28
C LEU A 82 -10.48 12.54 -12.45
N ARG A 83 -10.52 13.67 -13.19
CA ARG A 83 -9.36 14.54 -13.42
C ARG A 83 -8.86 15.15 -12.10
N ALA A 84 -7.61 15.61 -12.06
CA ALA A 84 -7.03 16.22 -10.86
C ALA A 84 -7.77 17.50 -10.45
N ASP A 85 -8.14 18.30 -11.45
CA ASP A 85 -8.83 19.59 -11.31
C ASP A 85 -10.15 19.46 -10.55
N ASN A 86 -10.87 18.35 -10.76
CA ASN A 86 -12.13 18.05 -10.05
C ASN A 86 -11.93 17.88 -8.53
N TRP A 87 -10.71 17.67 -8.04
CA TRP A 87 -10.41 17.48 -6.62
C TRP A 87 -9.91 18.76 -5.92
N GLU A 88 -9.52 19.79 -6.68
CA GLU A 88 -8.94 21.00 -6.10
C GLU A 88 -9.90 21.70 -5.11
N PRO A 89 -11.21 21.87 -5.40
CA PRO A 89 -12.13 22.51 -4.47
C PRO A 89 -12.29 21.73 -3.16
N TYR A 90 -12.20 20.40 -3.23
CA TYR A 90 -12.42 19.51 -2.08
C TYR A 90 -11.14 19.21 -1.31
N LYS A 91 -9.96 19.53 -1.86
CA LYS A 91 -8.66 19.21 -1.26
C LYS A 91 -8.54 19.70 0.17
N VAL A 92 -8.85 20.97 0.41
CA VAL A 92 -8.72 21.60 1.73
C VAL A 92 -9.61 20.86 2.74
N ARG A 93 -10.87 20.62 2.37
CA ARG A 93 -11.85 19.94 3.23
C ARG A 93 -11.46 18.49 3.51
N ILE A 94 -11.01 17.75 2.50
CA ILE A 94 -10.54 16.36 2.65
C ILE A 94 -9.35 16.29 3.60
N VAL A 95 -8.38 17.20 3.45
CA VAL A 95 -7.18 17.25 4.32
C VAL A 95 -7.57 17.59 5.76
N GLU A 96 -8.46 18.56 5.96
CA GLU A 96 -8.97 18.92 7.29
C GLU A 96 -9.64 17.73 7.98
N LEU A 97 -10.59 17.08 7.31
CA LEU A 97 -11.33 15.93 7.86
C LEU A 97 -10.40 14.74 8.14
N HIS A 98 -9.42 14.48 7.27
CA HIS A 98 -8.58 13.29 7.40
C HIS A 98 -7.39 13.50 8.35
N ILE A 99 -6.69 14.62 8.25
CA ILE A 99 -5.43 14.87 8.96
C ILE A 99 -5.68 15.61 10.27
N THR A 100 -6.49 16.67 10.25
CA THR A 100 -6.76 17.47 11.44
C THR A 100 -7.75 16.76 12.36
N GLN A 101 -8.86 16.25 11.82
CA GLN A 101 -9.89 15.57 12.61
C GLN A 101 -9.65 14.06 12.78
N GLY A 102 -8.67 13.48 12.06
CA GLY A 102 -8.30 12.07 12.19
C GLY A 102 -9.37 11.08 11.70
N LEU A 103 -10.36 11.52 10.92
CA LEU A 103 -11.47 10.66 10.51
C LEU A 103 -11.00 9.59 9.51
N PRO A 104 -11.56 8.37 9.60
CA PRO A 104 -11.28 7.33 8.62
C PRO A 104 -11.86 7.72 7.26
N LEU A 105 -11.18 7.32 6.18
CA LEU A 105 -11.53 7.75 4.81
C LEU A 105 -12.96 7.40 4.36
N ARG A 106 -13.58 6.38 4.97
CA ARG A 106 -14.98 6.04 4.71
C ARG A 106 -15.92 7.16 5.18
N GLU A 107 -15.67 7.71 6.35
CA GLU A 107 -16.44 8.83 6.92
C GLU A 107 -16.14 10.13 6.18
N VAL A 108 -14.87 10.37 5.83
CA VAL A 108 -14.49 11.54 5.01
C VAL A 108 -15.25 11.53 3.68
N LYS A 109 -15.29 10.37 3.01
CA LYS A 109 -16.05 10.21 1.77
C LYS A 109 -17.52 10.55 1.98
N LYS A 110 -18.17 9.97 3.00
CA LYS A 110 -19.58 10.19 3.30
C LYS A 110 -19.87 11.68 3.53
N LYS A 111 -19.07 12.35 4.35
CA LYS A 111 -19.21 13.80 4.61
C LYS A 111 -19.06 14.65 3.34
N ILE A 112 -18.07 14.35 2.50
CA ILE A 112 -17.86 15.10 1.24
C ILE A 112 -19.02 14.87 0.27
N GLU A 113 -19.54 13.65 0.18
CA GLU A 113 -20.73 13.31 -0.63
C GLU A 113 -21.98 14.05 -0.12
N GLU A 114 -22.18 14.11 1.20
CA GLU A 114 -23.31 14.82 1.83
C GLU A 114 -23.21 16.36 1.69
N GLU A 115 -22.02 16.93 1.91
CA GLU A 115 -21.80 18.39 1.87
C GLU A 115 -21.80 18.96 0.45
N SER A 116 -21.29 18.20 -0.53
CA SER A 116 -20.99 18.74 -1.87
C SER A 116 -21.55 17.93 -3.05
N GLY A 117 -22.11 16.74 -2.81
CA GLY A 117 -22.57 15.83 -3.86
C GLY A 117 -21.43 15.19 -4.67
N PHE A 118 -20.17 15.32 -4.23
CA PHE A 118 -19.02 14.80 -4.96
C PHE A 118 -18.82 13.29 -4.76
N ILE A 119 -19.24 12.50 -5.75
CA ILE A 119 -19.17 11.04 -5.72
C ILE A 119 -17.82 10.55 -6.25
N ALA A 120 -17.07 9.83 -5.41
CA ALA A 120 -15.79 9.23 -5.79
C ALA A 120 -15.52 7.90 -5.05
N GLU A 121 -14.64 7.08 -5.62
CA GLU A 121 -14.26 5.79 -5.01
C GLU A 121 -13.24 6.01 -3.87
N LEU A 122 -13.31 5.21 -2.80
CA LEU A 122 -12.37 5.27 -1.67
C LEU A 122 -10.91 5.14 -2.10
N ARG A 123 -10.64 4.34 -3.15
CA ARG A 123 -9.30 4.21 -3.74
C ARG A 123 -8.80 5.54 -4.31
N GLN A 124 -9.66 6.31 -4.95
CA GLN A 124 -9.29 7.60 -5.53
C GLN A 124 -8.92 8.61 -4.44
N TYR A 125 -9.67 8.65 -3.33
CA TYR A 125 -9.31 9.46 -2.15
C TYR A 125 -7.90 9.12 -1.63
N ARG A 126 -7.58 7.83 -1.45
CA ARG A 126 -6.24 7.39 -1.01
C ARG A 126 -5.15 7.86 -1.97
N THR A 127 -5.37 7.68 -3.27
CA THR A 127 -4.42 8.10 -4.30
C THR A 127 -4.19 9.61 -4.26
N ARG A 128 -5.26 10.41 -4.14
CA ARG A 128 -5.18 11.87 -4.09
C ARG A 128 -4.46 12.37 -2.84
N ILE A 129 -4.77 11.81 -1.68
CA ILE A 129 -4.08 12.14 -0.42
C ILE A 129 -2.58 11.83 -0.52
N SER A 130 -2.21 10.68 -1.11
CA SER A 130 -0.81 10.32 -1.33
C SER A 130 -0.10 11.24 -2.33
N GLN A 131 -0.80 11.68 -3.38
CA GLN A 131 -0.30 12.66 -4.36
C GLN A 131 -0.09 14.05 -3.74
N TRP A 132 -0.97 14.45 -2.82
CA TRP A 132 -0.83 15.71 -2.08
C TRP A 132 0.24 15.67 -0.99
N GLY A 133 0.86 14.50 -0.74
CA GLY A 133 1.86 14.35 0.31
C GLY A 133 1.29 14.39 1.73
N MET A 134 -0.03 14.27 1.88
CA MET A 134 -0.73 14.35 3.17
C MET A 134 -1.00 12.96 3.75
N ASP A 135 -0.10 12.00 3.53
CA ASP A 135 -0.22 10.67 4.15
C ASP A 135 0.23 10.74 5.61
N LYS A 136 -0.53 10.10 6.51
CA LYS A 136 -0.17 9.93 7.93
C LYS A 136 1.04 9.02 8.14
N ASN A 137 1.36 8.19 7.14
CA ASN A 137 2.48 7.27 7.18
C ASN A 137 3.72 7.86 6.50
N VAL A 138 4.86 7.71 7.17
CA VAL A 138 6.17 8.05 6.61
C VAL A 138 6.52 7.07 5.49
N LYS A 139 6.83 7.59 4.29
CA LYS A 139 7.19 6.75 3.14
C LYS A 139 8.59 6.15 3.32
N PRO A 140 8.90 4.99 2.70
CA PRO A 140 10.23 4.37 2.79
C PRO A 140 11.37 5.32 2.40
N ASN A 141 11.20 6.10 1.34
CA ASN A 141 12.18 7.07 0.88
C ASN A 141 12.39 8.24 1.87
N GLU A 142 11.35 8.61 2.62
CA GLU A 142 11.46 9.64 3.66
C GLU A 142 12.15 9.07 4.90
N MET A 143 11.82 7.83 5.28
CA MET A 143 12.45 7.14 6.39
C MET A 143 13.93 6.87 6.11
N SER A 144 14.29 6.50 4.87
CA SER A 144 15.68 6.26 4.48
C SER A 144 16.53 7.53 4.60
N ALA A 145 15.98 8.69 4.24
CA ALA A 145 16.63 9.98 4.45
C ALA A 145 16.81 10.32 5.95
N VAL A 146 15.80 10.01 6.77
CA VAL A 146 15.88 10.16 8.24
C VAL A 146 16.96 9.26 8.83
N VAL A 147 17.02 7.99 8.43
CA VAL A 147 18.05 7.03 8.88
C VAL A 147 19.44 7.51 8.52
N LYS A 148 19.65 7.91 7.25
CA LYS A 148 20.93 8.45 6.78
C LYS A 148 21.37 9.64 7.63
N LYS A 149 20.45 10.57 7.93
CA LYS A 149 20.78 11.74 8.75
C LYS A 149 21.05 11.38 10.21
N ARG A 150 20.36 10.40 10.77
CA ARG A 150 20.60 9.88 12.13
C ARG A 150 21.97 9.23 12.25
N GLN A 151 22.32 8.34 11.32
CA GLN A 151 23.63 7.68 11.31
C GLN A 151 24.77 8.69 11.09
N GLN A 152 24.60 9.64 10.17
CA GLN A 152 25.54 10.73 9.97
C GLN A 152 25.80 11.50 11.28
N ARG A 153 24.73 11.82 12.04
CA ARG A 153 24.83 12.49 13.33
C ARG A 153 25.61 11.66 14.34
N LYS A 154 25.35 10.36 14.40
CA LYS A 154 25.94 9.44 15.38
C LYS A 154 27.40 9.06 15.06
N ILE A 155 27.74 8.88 13.79
CA ILE A 155 29.07 8.40 13.35
C ILE A 155 30.03 9.56 13.12
N ILE A 156 29.57 10.63 12.46
CA ILE A 156 30.46 11.73 12.04
C ILE A 156 30.39 12.91 13.01
N GLU A 157 29.19 13.25 13.49
CA GLU A 157 28.96 14.45 14.32
C GLU A 157 28.81 14.12 15.82
N VAL A 158 29.71 13.28 16.36
CA VAL A 158 29.63 12.72 17.74
C VAL A 158 29.50 13.80 18.83
N ASN A 159 30.06 14.98 18.62
CA ASN A 159 30.01 16.10 19.59
C ASN A 159 28.65 16.83 19.66
N LYS A 160 27.66 16.42 18.85
CA LYS A 160 26.37 17.11 18.78
C LYS A 160 25.26 16.28 19.41
N ARG A 161 24.28 16.99 19.97
CA ARG A 161 23.04 16.40 20.50
C ARG A 161 22.23 15.65 19.46
N ASP A 162 21.42 14.71 19.96
CA ASP A 162 20.46 13.93 19.18
C ASP A 162 19.44 14.81 18.45
N LEU A 163 18.99 14.32 17.29
CA LEU A 163 18.06 15.01 16.41
C LEU A 163 16.62 14.53 16.65
N VAL A 164 15.69 15.48 16.64
CA VAL A 164 14.25 15.19 16.54
C VAL A 164 13.84 15.37 15.09
N PHE A 165 13.39 14.28 14.46
CA PHE A 165 12.98 14.28 13.07
C PHE A 165 11.50 14.60 12.92
N HIS A 166 11.18 15.46 11.96
CA HIS A 166 9.80 15.76 11.56
C HIS A 166 9.66 15.46 10.07
N VAL A 167 8.63 14.69 9.70
CA VAL A 167 8.28 14.38 8.32
C VAL A 167 6.84 14.82 8.09
N ARG A 168 6.62 15.71 7.12
CA ARG A 168 5.29 16.26 6.78
C ARG A 168 4.57 16.87 8.00
N GLY A 169 5.32 17.50 8.90
CA GLY A 169 4.79 18.06 10.15
C GLY A 169 4.58 17.06 11.28
N HIS A 170 4.79 15.77 11.06
CA HIS A 170 4.69 14.74 12.10
C HIS A 170 6.06 14.38 12.68
N LYS A 171 6.17 14.37 14.01
CA LYS A 171 7.36 13.88 14.71
C LYS A 171 7.54 12.39 14.46
N VAL A 172 8.75 11.99 14.05
CA VAL A 172 9.12 10.58 13.89
C VAL A 172 9.71 10.08 15.19
N ASP A 173 9.10 9.05 15.76
CA ASP A 173 9.59 8.38 16.97
C ASP A 173 10.93 7.66 16.67
N PRO A 174 11.99 7.85 17.49
CA PRO A 174 13.24 7.11 17.34
C PRO A 174 13.05 5.59 17.28
N GLN A 175 12.11 5.02 18.05
CA GLN A 175 11.84 3.58 18.02
C GLN A 175 11.28 3.13 16.66
N LYS A 176 10.56 4.00 15.95
CA LYS A 176 10.07 3.72 14.60
C LYS A 176 11.22 3.62 13.60
N ILE A 177 12.25 4.46 13.78
CA ILE A 177 13.47 4.42 12.97
C ILE A 177 14.22 3.10 13.23
N ASP A 178 14.39 2.70 14.49
CA ASP A 178 15.07 1.45 14.86
C ASP A 178 14.37 0.22 14.27
N ARG A 179 13.03 0.16 14.39
CA ARG A 179 12.22 -0.92 13.80
C ARG A 179 12.37 -0.97 12.27
N TRP A 180 12.44 0.18 11.62
CA TRP A 180 12.64 0.25 10.17
C TRP A 180 14.03 -0.25 9.78
N MET A 181 15.08 0.17 10.48
CA MET A 181 16.46 -0.28 10.25
C MET A 181 16.59 -1.79 10.41
N LYS A 182 16.02 -2.36 11.48
CA LYS A 182 16.00 -3.81 11.72
C LYS A 182 15.29 -4.57 10.59
N ARG A 183 14.20 -4.03 10.05
CA ARG A 183 13.44 -4.66 8.94
C ARG A 183 14.17 -4.60 7.60
N HIS A 184 14.99 -3.57 7.39
CA HIS A 184 15.74 -3.36 6.14
C HIS A 184 17.21 -3.76 6.28
N GLU A 185 17.57 -4.47 7.35
CA GLU A 185 18.92 -4.99 7.62
C GLU A 185 20.01 -3.90 7.55
N VAL A 186 19.67 -2.68 7.96
CA VAL A 186 20.60 -1.55 7.95
C VAL A 186 21.42 -1.54 9.24
N PRO A 187 22.75 -1.74 9.19
CA PRO A 187 23.59 -1.69 10.38
C PRO A 187 23.69 -0.25 10.93
N GLU A 188 23.61 -0.11 12.25
CA GLU A 188 23.72 1.19 12.94
C GLU A 188 25.12 1.81 12.82
N SER A 189 26.14 0.98 12.62
CA SER A 189 27.56 1.35 12.60
C SER A 189 28.07 1.86 11.26
N LEU A 190 27.30 1.74 10.18
CA LEU A 190 27.71 2.16 8.84
C LEU A 190 26.74 3.20 8.29
N LEU A 191 27.28 4.15 7.52
CA LEU A 191 26.46 5.14 6.83
C LEU A 191 25.59 4.45 5.77
N TYR A 192 24.28 4.58 5.93
CA TYR A 192 23.33 4.08 4.97
C TYR A 192 23.41 4.87 3.66
N VAL A 193 23.80 4.17 2.59
CA VAL A 193 23.75 4.66 1.21
C VAL A 193 22.70 3.80 0.49
N PRO A 194 21.49 4.32 0.23
CA PRO A 194 20.52 3.58 -0.57
C PRO A 194 21.11 3.32 -1.95
N SER A 195 20.89 2.11 -2.49
CA SER A 195 21.22 1.81 -3.87
C SER A 195 20.50 2.80 -4.80
N PRO A 196 21.21 3.38 -5.79
CA PRO A 196 20.60 4.28 -6.78
C PRO A 196 19.60 3.57 -7.69
#